data_AF-A0A095SZ91-F1
#
_entry.id   AF-A0A095SZ91-F1
#
_cell.length_a   1.000
_cell.length_b   1.000
_cell.length_c   1.000
_cell.angle_alpha   90.00
_cell.angle_beta   90.00
_cell.angle_gamma   90.00
#
_symmetry.space_group_name_H-M   'P 1'
#
loop_
_entity.id
_entity.type
_entity.pdbx_description
1 polymer ?
#
loop_
_entity_poly.entity_id
_entity_poly.type
_entity_poly.pdbx_seq_one_letter_code
_entity_poly.pdbx_strand_id
1 'polypeptide(L)'
;MKKVVLLLLFFNFSFGQSCPPMMDIRLVNATIGLPVSSTQSNDAGLNTILSNYGVQNYEVYIIHPYPGYSQRTVRIAGTYSPALITDLTNYSSVIQFARISDDCSYTDAVQLKLSNINLGSPIGESSGIITTNDAGLNAIFQNHNVFYYSQTYPSASIGNDLLKYYDVVCNCDKNLLKTALDTYTTVVQSTQNIVGGIALSNTPFENTKTIISPNPFTNNFNIQTEELISNYLLFDATGKQLINTTSKEKLDILSSHLHQGIYVLAVTFENGQNANYKLVKQ
;
A
#
# COMPACT_ATOMS: atom_id res chain seq x y z
N MET A 1 53.23 4.11 -33.36
CA MET A 1 52.54 3.10 -32.53
C MET A 1 51.40 3.79 -31.77
N LYS A 2 50.19 3.23 -31.91
CA LYS A 2 48.99 3.31 -31.05
C LYS A 2 48.53 4.68 -30.52
N LYS A 3 47.58 5.30 -31.24
CA LYS A 3 46.59 6.22 -30.66
C LYS A 3 45.54 5.37 -29.91
N VAL A 4 45.42 5.55 -28.60
CA VAL A 4 44.35 4.96 -27.80
C VAL A 4 43.23 5.99 -27.72
N VAL A 5 42.12 5.74 -28.42
CA VAL A 5 40.88 6.51 -28.30
C VAL A 5 40.12 5.94 -27.11
N LEU A 6 40.01 6.73 -26.04
CA LEU A 6 39.21 6.40 -24.86
C LEU A 6 37.75 6.74 -25.17
N LEU A 7 36.95 5.73 -25.51
CA LEU A 7 35.52 5.86 -25.74
C LEU A 7 34.79 5.82 -24.38
N LEU A 8 34.48 6.99 -23.82
CA LEU A 8 33.61 7.14 -22.66
C LEU A 8 32.15 6.89 -23.09
N LEU A 9 31.70 5.63 -22.97
CA LEU A 9 30.29 5.27 -23.04
C LEU A 9 29.61 5.70 -21.73
N PHE A 10 29.11 6.93 -21.70
CA PHE A 10 28.09 7.34 -20.73
C PHE A 10 26.77 6.62 -21.07
N PHE A 11 26.62 5.38 -20.62
CA PHE A 11 25.31 4.76 -20.51
C PHE A 11 24.55 5.46 -19.39
N ASN A 12 23.79 6.50 -19.76
CA ASN A 12 22.67 6.95 -18.95
C ASN A 12 21.64 5.82 -18.93
N PHE A 13 21.79 4.86 -18.01
CA PHE A 13 20.71 3.97 -17.63
C PHE A 13 19.67 4.81 -16.87
N SER A 14 18.83 5.53 -17.59
CA SER A 14 17.55 5.96 -17.03
C SER A 14 16.68 4.71 -16.89
N PHE A 15 16.67 4.11 -15.71
CA PHE A 15 15.61 3.18 -15.28
C PHE A 15 14.30 3.94 -15.09
N GLY A 16 13.86 4.69 -16.09
CA GLY A 16 12.48 5.12 -16.17
C GLY A 16 11.66 3.86 -16.35
N GLN A 17 11.09 3.34 -15.27
CA GLN A 17 9.99 2.39 -15.38
C GLN A 17 8.91 3.09 -16.22
N SER A 18 8.89 2.79 -17.52
CA SER A 18 7.78 3.19 -18.35
C SER A 18 6.58 2.45 -17.78
N CYS A 19 5.67 3.21 -17.19
CA CYS A 19 4.44 2.65 -16.73
C CYS A 19 3.63 2.28 -17.98
N PRO A 20 3.37 0.98 -18.24
CA PRO A 20 2.51 0.63 -19.35
C PRO A 20 1.12 1.23 -19.11
N PRO A 21 0.36 1.54 -20.18
CA PRO A 21 -1.03 1.93 -20.01
C PRO A 21 -1.75 0.89 -19.15
N MET A 22 -2.58 1.39 -18.26
CA MET A 22 -3.37 0.56 -17.35
C MET A 22 -4.82 1.01 -17.35
N MET A 23 -5.68 0.18 -16.80
CA MET A 23 -7.08 0.52 -16.59
C MET A 23 -7.35 0.53 -15.10
N ASP A 24 -7.83 1.66 -14.59
CA ASP A 24 -8.33 1.79 -13.23
C ASP A 24 -9.78 1.32 -13.20
N ILE A 25 -10.08 0.46 -12.24
CA ILE A 25 -11.41 -0.06 -11.98
C ILE A 25 -11.76 0.26 -10.54
N ARG A 26 -12.96 0.80 -10.35
CA ARG A 26 -13.58 0.92 -9.03
C ARG A 26 -14.73 -0.06 -8.93
N LEU A 27 -14.70 -0.88 -7.90
CA LEU A 27 -15.74 -1.84 -7.56
C LEU A 27 -16.87 -1.15 -6.79
N VAL A 28 -18.10 -1.63 -6.99
CA VAL A 28 -19.28 -1.21 -6.21
C VAL A 28 -19.11 -1.59 -4.74
N ASN A 29 -18.55 -2.76 -4.47
CA ASN A 29 -18.33 -3.30 -3.12
C ASN A 29 -16.88 -3.78 -2.95
N ALA A 30 -16.34 -3.65 -1.74
CA ALA A 30 -15.02 -4.16 -1.38
C ALA A 30 -14.93 -5.69 -1.35
N THR A 31 -16.04 -6.42 -1.44
CA THR A 31 -16.05 -7.90 -1.34
C THR A 31 -16.39 -8.62 -2.65
N ILE A 32 -16.83 -7.93 -3.70
CA ILE A 32 -17.26 -8.54 -4.98
C ILE A 32 -16.44 -7.95 -6.11
N GLY A 33 -15.92 -8.81 -6.99
CA GLY A 33 -14.98 -8.44 -8.05
C GLY A 33 -13.54 -8.34 -7.57
N LEU A 34 -13.21 -8.79 -6.36
CA LEU A 34 -11.80 -8.78 -5.91
C LEU A 34 -10.97 -9.82 -6.66
N PRO A 35 -9.71 -9.53 -7.02
CA PRO A 35 -8.77 -10.50 -7.57
C PRO A 35 -8.58 -11.71 -6.65
N VAL A 36 -8.69 -12.93 -7.20
CA VAL A 36 -8.27 -14.19 -6.57
C VAL A 36 -7.01 -14.76 -7.22
N SER A 37 -6.69 -14.32 -8.44
CA SER A 37 -5.44 -14.57 -9.15
C SER A 37 -5.18 -13.41 -10.12
N SER A 38 -4.06 -13.43 -10.84
CA SER A 38 -3.74 -12.37 -11.82
C SER A 38 -4.71 -12.32 -13.01
N THR A 39 -5.58 -13.32 -13.20
CA THR A 39 -6.51 -13.39 -14.33
C THR A 39 -7.96 -13.59 -13.91
N GLN A 40 -8.23 -13.69 -12.60
CA GLN A 40 -9.54 -14.01 -12.06
C GLN A 40 -9.88 -13.13 -10.88
N SER A 41 -11.16 -12.79 -10.81
CA SER A 41 -11.84 -12.23 -9.66
C SER A 41 -12.66 -13.29 -8.92
N ASN A 42 -13.20 -12.94 -7.76
CA ASN A 42 -14.18 -13.73 -7.03
C ASN A 42 -15.62 -13.63 -7.59
N ASP A 43 -15.81 -13.00 -8.75
CA ASP A 43 -17.11 -12.87 -9.44
C ASP A 43 -17.09 -13.55 -10.82
N ALA A 44 -18.10 -14.39 -11.10
CA ALA A 44 -18.14 -15.20 -12.31
C ALA A 44 -18.44 -14.40 -13.58
N GLY A 45 -19.28 -13.36 -13.49
CA GLY A 45 -19.61 -12.52 -14.64
C GLY A 45 -18.42 -11.66 -15.06
N LEU A 46 -17.72 -11.08 -14.07
CA LEU A 46 -16.47 -10.37 -14.30
C LEU A 46 -15.41 -11.28 -14.90
N ASN A 47 -15.28 -12.53 -14.43
CA ASN A 47 -14.34 -13.50 -15.01
C ASN A 47 -14.62 -13.79 -16.48
N THR A 48 -15.88 -13.80 -16.89
CA THR A 48 -16.25 -13.93 -18.32
C THR A 48 -15.71 -12.74 -19.11
N ILE A 49 -15.92 -11.52 -18.64
CA ILE A 49 -15.38 -10.29 -19.27
C ILE A 49 -13.85 -10.35 -19.35
N LEU A 50 -13.17 -10.59 -18.22
CA LEU A 50 -11.70 -10.65 -18.17
C LEU A 50 -11.14 -11.68 -19.15
N SER A 51 -11.76 -12.86 -19.24
CA SER A 51 -11.33 -13.94 -20.14
C SER A 51 -11.56 -13.60 -21.62
N ASN A 52 -12.68 -12.96 -21.98
CA ASN A 52 -13.00 -12.55 -23.35
C ASN A 52 -11.97 -11.57 -23.93
N TYR A 53 -11.39 -10.73 -23.08
CA TYR A 53 -10.35 -9.76 -23.47
C TYR A 53 -8.93 -10.22 -23.16
N GLY A 54 -8.75 -11.46 -22.70
CA GLY A 54 -7.43 -12.04 -22.44
C GLY A 54 -6.63 -11.33 -21.35
N VAL A 55 -7.30 -10.78 -20.33
CA VAL A 55 -6.64 -10.06 -19.22
C VAL A 55 -5.65 -10.97 -18.48
N GLN A 56 -4.40 -10.51 -18.36
CA GLN A 56 -3.31 -11.27 -17.71
C GLN A 56 -2.90 -10.75 -16.33
N ASN A 57 -3.23 -9.49 -16.03
CA ASN A 57 -2.80 -8.79 -14.83
C ASN A 57 -3.97 -8.02 -14.22
N TYR A 58 -4.71 -8.68 -13.34
CA TYR A 58 -5.82 -8.16 -12.57
C TYR A 58 -5.43 -8.16 -11.09
N GLU A 59 -5.25 -6.97 -10.51
CA GLU A 59 -4.65 -6.87 -9.17
C GLU A 59 -5.18 -5.68 -8.37
N VAL A 60 -5.17 -5.83 -7.04
CA VAL A 60 -5.69 -4.81 -6.12
C VAL A 60 -4.78 -3.59 -6.14
N TYR A 61 -5.38 -2.40 -6.12
CA TYR A 61 -4.68 -1.12 -6.18
C TYR A 61 -4.93 -0.30 -4.92
N ILE A 62 -4.24 -0.64 -3.83
CA ILE A 62 -4.70 -0.44 -2.45
C ILE A 62 -4.48 0.94 -1.80
N ILE A 63 -3.77 1.87 -2.42
CA ILE A 63 -3.37 3.14 -1.76
C ILE A 63 -4.11 4.32 -2.38
N HIS A 64 -5.44 4.30 -2.36
CA HIS A 64 -6.24 5.40 -2.88
C HIS A 64 -6.38 6.49 -1.81
N PRO A 65 -6.20 7.80 -2.14
CA PRO A 65 -6.23 8.88 -1.14
C PRO A 65 -7.58 9.02 -0.42
N TYR A 66 -8.68 8.71 -1.10
CA TYR A 66 -10.00 8.63 -0.47
C TYR A 66 -10.19 7.30 0.28
N PRO A 67 -10.34 7.29 1.62
CA PRO A 67 -10.46 6.06 2.40
C PRO A 67 -11.70 5.22 2.06
N GLY A 68 -12.77 5.85 1.55
CA GLY A 68 -14.00 5.17 1.14
C GLY A 68 -13.84 4.22 -0.06
N TYR A 69 -12.69 4.27 -0.74
CA TYR A 69 -12.33 3.32 -1.81
C TYR A 69 -11.33 2.25 -1.37
N SER A 70 -11.02 2.17 -0.08
CA SER A 70 -10.20 1.08 0.45
C SER A 70 -10.73 -0.27 -0.01
N GLN A 71 -9.85 -1.09 -0.60
CA GLN A 71 -10.15 -2.41 -1.16
C GLN A 71 -11.19 -2.43 -2.31
N ARG A 72 -11.53 -1.27 -2.88
CA ARG A 72 -12.47 -1.16 -4.01
C ARG A 72 -11.78 -0.75 -5.30
N THR A 73 -10.52 -0.39 -5.25
CA THR A 73 -9.71 -0.02 -6.40
C THR A 73 -8.91 -1.23 -6.87
N VAL A 74 -9.09 -1.56 -8.15
CA VAL A 74 -8.42 -2.66 -8.84
C VAL A 74 -7.86 -2.11 -10.14
N ARG A 75 -6.78 -2.70 -10.64
CA ARG A 75 -6.21 -2.31 -11.92
C ARG A 75 -6.07 -3.49 -12.87
N ILE A 76 -6.15 -3.19 -14.16
CA ILE A 76 -5.75 -4.09 -15.23
C ILE A 76 -4.49 -3.50 -15.89
N ALA A 77 -3.36 -4.22 -15.81
CA ALA A 77 -2.16 -3.80 -16.51
C ALA A 77 -2.12 -4.34 -17.95
N GLY A 78 -1.80 -3.48 -18.91
CA GLY A 78 -1.67 -3.83 -20.33
C GLY A 78 -2.51 -2.94 -21.24
N THR A 79 -2.35 -3.14 -22.55
CA THR A 79 -3.12 -2.42 -23.58
C THR A 79 -4.34 -3.24 -23.96
N TYR A 80 -5.53 -2.68 -23.76
CA TYR A 80 -6.79 -3.33 -24.08
C TYR A 80 -7.64 -2.45 -24.99
N SER A 81 -8.53 -3.09 -25.75
CA SER A 81 -9.45 -2.36 -26.63
C SER A 81 -10.44 -1.51 -25.82
N PRO A 82 -10.93 -0.37 -26.35
CA PRO A 82 -11.98 0.43 -25.71
C PRO A 82 -13.26 -0.36 -25.39
N ALA A 83 -13.53 -1.47 -26.11
CA ALA A 83 -14.68 -2.33 -25.85
C ALA A 83 -14.64 -2.99 -24.45
N LEU A 84 -13.45 -3.25 -23.90
CA LEU A 84 -13.32 -3.75 -22.52
C LEU A 84 -13.88 -2.74 -21.51
N ILE A 85 -13.65 -1.43 -21.71
CA ILE A 85 -14.20 -0.40 -20.83
C ILE A 85 -15.72 -0.40 -20.93
N THR A 86 -16.26 -0.47 -22.15
CA THR A 86 -17.71 -0.53 -22.37
C THR A 86 -18.33 -1.72 -21.64
N ASP A 87 -17.76 -2.93 -21.77
CA ASP A 87 -18.29 -4.12 -21.11
C ASP A 87 -18.17 -4.05 -19.58
N LEU A 88 -17.04 -3.53 -19.06
CA LEU A 88 -16.85 -3.31 -17.63
C LEU A 88 -17.86 -2.29 -17.08
N THR A 89 -18.02 -1.14 -17.73
CA THR A 89 -18.97 -0.10 -17.29
C THR A 89 -20.43 -0.55 -17.40
N ASN A 90 -20.76 -1.42 -18.35
CA ASN A 90 -22.08 -2.05 -18.45
C ASN A 90 -22.32 -3.08 -17.33
N TYR A 91 -21.27 -3.67 -16.77
CA TYR A 91 -21.35 -4.63 -15.67
C TYR A 91 -21.46 -3.94 -14.29
N SER A 92 -22.44 -3.04 -14.18
CA SER A 92 -22.64 -2.12 -13.07
C SER A 92 -23.02 -2.77 -11.73
N SER A 93 -23.34 -4.06 -11.72
CA SER A 93 -23.52 -4.83 -10.48
C SER A 93 -22.22 -5.01 -9.70
N VAL A 94 -21.07 -4.96 -10.39
CA VAL A 94 -19.74 -5.16 -9.79
C VAL A 94 -18.85 -3.94 -10.02
N ILE A 95 -18.92 -3.32 -11.19
CA ILE A 95 -18.06 -2.22 -11.60
C ILE A 95 -18.79 -0.89 -11.40
N GLN A 96 -18.30 -0.04 -10.50
CA GLN A 96 -18.79 1.33 -10.36
C GLN A 96 -18.21 2.24 -11.45
N PHE A 97 -16.95 2.00 -11.81
CA PHE A 97 -16.21 2.87 -12.73
C PHE A 97 -15.07 2.10 -13.37
N ALA A 98 -14.78 2.38 -14.64
CA ALA A 98 -13.60 1.89 -15.34
C ALA A 98 -13.06 2.97 -16.29
N ARG A 99 -11.75 3.25 -16.27
CA ARG A 99 -11.12 4.19 -17.20
C ARG A 99 -9.68 3.80 -17.47
N ILE A 100 -9.19 4.09 -18.69
CA ILE A 100 -7.77 4.02 -19.01
C ILE A 100 -7.01 5.10 -18.22
N SER A 101 -5.92 4.71 -17.60
CA SER A 101 -4.89 5.61 -17.11
C SER A 101 -3.70 5.60 -18.06
N ASP A 102 -3.28 6.79 -18.44
CA ASP A 102 -2.12 7.01 -19.31
C ASP A 102 -0.79 6.90 -18.52
N ASP A 103 -0.87 6.75 -17.20
CA ASP A 103 0.26 6.65 -16.29
C ASP A 103 -0.07 5.76 -15.07
N CYS A 104 0.90 5.63 -14.15
CA CYS A 104 0.76 4.84 -12.92
C CYS A 104 -0.05 5.57 -11.82
N SER A 105 -0.91 6.51 -12.19
CA SER A 105 -1.64 7.33 -11.23
C SER A 105 -3.15 7.18 -11.38
N TYR A 106 -3.87 7.44 -10.30
CA TYR A 106 -5.32 7.30 -10.28
C TYR A 106 -6.00 8.21 -11.30
N THR A 107 -7.00 7.70 -12.00
CA THR A 107 -7.75 8.41 -13.04
C THR A 107 -8.71 9.48 -12.52
N ASP A 108 -8.86 9.59 -11.19
CA ASP A 108 -9.86 10.41 -10.49
C ASP A 108 -9.27 11.23 -9.32
N ALA A 109 -7.96 11.16 -9.09
CA ALA A 109 -7.30 11.82 -7.98
C ALA A 109 -6.10 12.67 -8.40
N VAL A 110 -6.00 13.85 -7.81
CA VAL A 110 -4.91 14.83 -8.00
C VAL A 110 -4.50 15.36 -6.64
N GLN A 111 -3.22 15.59 -6.43
CA GLN A 111 -2.75 16.35 -5.28
C GLN A 111 -2.51 17.79 -5.72
N LEU A 112 -3.03 18.74 -4.95
CA LEU A 112 -2.75 20.16 -5.15
C LEU A 112 -1.96 20.71 -3.97
N LYS A 113 -1.15 21.72 -4.25
CA LYS A 113 -0.49 22.55 -3.24
C LYS A 113 -1.11 23.94 -3.30
N LEU A 114 -1.62 24.43 -2.17
CA LEU A 114 -2.13 25.78 -2.05
C LEU A 114 -0.97 26.79 -1.96
N SER A 115 -1.17 28.00 -2.51
CA SER A 115 -0.23 29.11 -2.38
C SER A 115 -0.14 29.61 -0.93
N ASN A 116 -1.27 29.56 -0.21
CA ASN A 116 -1.41 29.94 1.18
C ASN A 116 -2.34 28.94 1.89
N ILE A 117 -1.96 28.46 3.08
CA ILE A 117 -2.75 27.48 3.84
C ILE A 117 -4.15 27.99 4.22
N ASN A 118 -4.31 29.32 4.31
CA ASN A 118 -5.56 29.98 4.69
C ASN A 118 -6.49 30.26 3.50
N LEU A 119 -6.09 29.94 2.27
CA LEU A 119 -6.87 30.18 1.04
C LEU A 119 -7.15 28.85 0.35
N GLY A 120 -8.41 28.56 0.04
CA GLY A 120 -8.82 27.28 -0.53
C GLY A 120 -8.89 26.14 0.50
N SER A 121 -9.01 26.44 1.79
CA SER A 121 -9.21 25.43 2.85
C SER A 121 -10.66 24.92 2.83
N PRO A 122 -10.92 23.62 3.11
CA PRO A 122 -12.28 23.07 3.17
C PRO A 122 -13.08 23.71 4.31
N ILE A 123 -14.33 24.09 4.04
CA ILE A 123 -15.27 24.64 5.05
C ILE A 123 -16.54 23.81 5.21
N GLY A 124 -16.78 22.84 4.33
CA GLY A 124 -17.93 21.96 4.40
C GLY A 124 -18.22 21.29 3.06
N GLU A 125 -19.47 20.89 2.87
CA GLU A 125 -19.95 20.21 1.66
C GLU A 125 -21.34 20.75 1.29
N SER A 126 -21.62 20.82 -0.01
CA SER A 126 -22.95 21.08 -0.55
C SER A 126 -23.27 20.06 -1.63
N SER A 127 -24.35 19.29 -1.45
CA SER A 127 -24.83 18.31 -2.42
C SER A 127 -23.79 17.27 -2.87
N GLY A 128 -22.96 16.74 -1.96
CA GLY A 128 -21.92 15.78 -2.31
C GLY A 128 -20.61 16.41 -2.82
N ILE A 129 -20.53 17.74 -2.91
CA ILE A 129 -19.37 18.46 -3.45
C ILE A 129 -18.74 19.29 -2.34
N ILE A 130 -17.41 19.19 -2.23
CA ILE A 130 -16.67 19.95 -1.22
C ILE A 130 -16.78 21.45 -1.50
N THR A 131 -16.96 22.20 -0.42
CA THR A 131 -16.88 23.66 -0.42
C THR A 131 -15.67 24.12 0.38
N THR A 132 -15.03 25.16 -0.12
CA THR A 132 -13.84 25.80 0.42
C THR A 132 -14.12 27.27 0.73
N ASN A 133 -13.21 27.91 1.45
CA ASN A 133 -13.27 29.35 1.70
C ASN A 133 -12.89 30.22 0.49
N ASP A 134 -12.72 29.64 -0.70
CA ASP A 134 -12.43 30.34 -1.95
C ASP A 134 -13.48 30.08 -3.03
N ALA A 135 -14.01 31.14 -3.63
CA ALA A 135 -15.11 31.04 -4.60
C ALA A 135 -14.68 30.47 -5.97
N GLY A 136 -13.43 30.74 -6.40
CA GLY A 136 -12.94 30.22 -7.68
C GLY A 136 -12.69 28.72 -7.61
N LEU A 137 -12.10 28.25 -6.51
CA LEU A 137 -11.91 26.83 -6.24
C LEU A 137 -13.25 26.10 -6.11
N ASN A 138 -14.25 26.72 -5.47
CA ASN A 138 -15.61 26.17 -5.41
C ASN A 138 -16.24 25.99 -6.80
N ALA A 139 -16.02 26.94 -7.72
CA ALA A 139 -16.50 26.80 -9.10
C ALA A 139 -15.81 25.62 -9.82
N ILE A 140 -14.51 25.43 -9.62
CA ILE A 140 -13.78 24.28 -10.17
C ILE A 140 -14.31 22.98 -9.57
N PHE A 141 -14.45 22.91 -8.25
CA PHE A 141 -14.92 21.71 -7.54
C PHE A 141 -16.33 21.32 -7.96
N GLN A 142 -17.22 22.31 -8.18
CA GLN A 142 -18.56 22.09 -8.72
C GLN A 142 -18.52 21.54 -10.15
N ASN A 143 -17.72 22.15 -11.04
CA ASN A 143 -17.62 21.72 -12.45
C ASN A 143 -17.04 20.31 -12.61
N HIS A 144 -16.18 19.91 -11.68
CA HIS A 144 -15.50 18.62 -11.70
C HIS A 144 -16.06 17.61 -10.69
N ASN A 145 -17.19 17.88 -10.00
CA ASN A 145 -17.77 16.97 -9.02
C ASN A 145 -16.75 16.45 -7.98
N VAL A 146 -15.99 17.36 -7.39
CA VAL A 146 -15.00 17.04 -6.34
C VAL A 146 -15.73 16.74 -5.03
N PHE A 147 -15.66 15.50 -4.57
CA PHE A 147 -16.36 15.04 -3.37
C PHE A 147 -15.43 14.75 -2.19
N TYR A 148 -14.11 14.74 -2.40
CA TYR A 148 -13.12 14.57 -1.33
C TYR A 148 -11.96 15.53 -1.52
N TYR A 149 -11.61 16.20 -0.43
CA TYR A 149 -10.54 17.18 -0.38
C TYR A 149 -10.01 17.25 1.06
N SER A 150 -8.81 16.73 1.27
CA SER A 150 -8.22 16.60 2.61
C SER A 150 -6.73 16.87 2.60
N GLN A 151 -6.17 17.33 3.72
CA GLN A 151 -4.73 17.56 3.84
C GLN A 151 -3.98 16.24 3.72
N THR A 152 -2.96 16.20 2.85
CA THR A 152 -2.11 15.02 2.64
C THR A 152 -1.22 14.75 3.87
N TYR A 153 -0.73 15.81 4.52
CA TYR A 153 0.22 15.72 5.64
C TYR A 153 -0.30 16.42 6.90
N PRO A 154 -1.43 15.96 7.49
CA PRO A 154 -2.09 16.65 8.59
C PRO A 154 -1.26 16.65 9.89
N SER A 155 -0.29 15.75 10.01
CA SER A 155 0.61 15.65 11.17
C SER A 155 1.87 16.52 11.06
N ALA A 156 2.02 17.31 10.00
CA ALA A 156 3.18 18.20 9.86
C ALA A 156 3.13 19.35 10.88
N SER A 157 4.30 19.82 11.31
CA SER A 157 4.40 20.91 12.29
C SER A 157 3.77 22.20 11.78
N ILE A 158 3.18 22.99 12.68
CA ILE A 158 2.60 24.30 12.35
C ILE A 158 3.64 25.18 11.65
N GLY A 159 3.23 25.83 10.55
CA GLY A 159 4.10 26.66 9.72
C GLY A 159 4.93 25.89 8.69
N ASN A 160 4.85 24.55 8.68
CA ASN A 160 5.50 23.74 7.65
C ASN A 160 4.74 23.81 6.33
N ASP A 161 5.48 23.96 5.23
CA ASP A 161 4.95 24.04 3.86
C ASP A 161 4.19 22.76 3.43
N LEU A 162 4.44 21.63 4.09
CA LEU A 162 3.72 20.37 3.89
C LEU A 162 2.22 20.47 4.22
N LEU A 163 1.81 21.38 5.11
CA LEU A 163 0.40 21.58 5.46
C LEU A 163 -0.42 22.20 4.32
N LYS A 164 0.23 22.67 3.24
CA LYS A 164 -0.43 23.23 2.05
C LYS A 164 -0.81 22.17 1.01
N TYR A 165 -0.41 20.91 1.20
CA TYR A 165 -0.74 19.83 0.26
C TYR A 165 -2.07 19.19 0.63
N TYR A 166 -2.91 19.01 -0.39
CA TYR A 166 -4.22 18.40 -0.28
C TYR A 166 -4.42 17.37 -1.37
N ASP A 167 -4.98 16.22 -0.99
CA ASP A 167 -5.46 15.22 -1.93
C ASP A 167 -6.89 15.55 -2.32
N VAL A 168 -7.16 15.57 -3.63
CA VAL A 168 -8.43 15.93 -4.24
C VAL A 168 -8.92 14.74 -5.05
N VAL A 169 -10.16 14.31 -4.81
CA VAL A 169 -10.77 13.21 -5.56
C VAL A 169 -12.12 13.64 -6.11
N CYS A 170 -12.37 13.26 -7.37
CA CYS A 170 -13.56 13.65 -8.10
C CYS A 170 -14.26 12.47 -8.78
N ASN A 171 -15.52 12.65 -9.16
CA ASN A 171 -16.18 11.77 -10.13
C ASN A 171 -16.01 12.36 -11.54
N CYS A 172 -14.76 12.53 -11.97
CA CYS A 172 -14.39 13.24 -13.20
C CYS A 172 -13.10 12.70 -13.82
N ASP A 173 -12.65 13.30 -14.92
CA ASP A 173 -11.31 13.10 -15.48
C ASP A 173 -10.26 13.93 -14.71
N LYS A 174 -9.31 13.24 -14.05
CA LYS A 174 -8.23 13.90 -13.31
C LYS A 174 -7.43 14.88 -14.17
N ASN A 175 -7.25 14.62 -15.47
CA ASN A 175 -6.43 15.47 -16.34
C ASN A 175 -7.15 16.81 -16.61
N LEU A 176 -8.48 16.77 -16.77
CA LEU A 176 -9.29 17.97 -16.93
C LEU A 176 -9.33 18.79 -15.62
N LEU A 177 -9.53 18.12 -14.48
CA LEU A 177 -9.48 18.77 -13.16
C LEU A 177 -8.10 19.40 -12.92
N LYS A 178 -7.02 18.65 -13.18
CA LYS A 178 -5.65 19.11 -13.04
C LYS A 178 -5.40 20.36 -13.89
N THR A 179 -5.85 20.37 -15.14
CA THR A 179 -5.70 21.52 -16.04
C THR A 179 -6.43 22.76 -15.51
N ALA A 180 -7.65 22.59 -14.99
CA ALA A 180 -8.41 23.67 -14.38
C ALA A 180 -7.70 24.24 -13.14
N LEU A 181 -7.17 23.36 -12.28
CA LEU A 181 -6.40 23.74 -11.08
C LEU A 181 -5.07 24.42 -11.42
N ASP A 182 -4.33 23.92 -12.41
CA ASP A 182 -3.07 24.53 -12.86
C ASP A 182 -3.26 25.93 -13.46
N THR A 183 -4.44 26.18 -14.06
CA THR A 183 -4.80 27.51 -14.57
C THR A 183 -5.16 28.47 -13.43
N TYR A 184 -5.65 27.96 -12.29
CA TYR A 184 -6.13 28.75 -11.16
C TYR A 184 -5.02 29.14 -10.17
N THR A 185 -4.04 29.88 -10.68
CA THR A 185 -2.79 30.23 -9.97
C THR A 185 -2.95 31.20 -8.81
N THR A 186 -4.13 31.81 -8.63
CA THR A 186 -4.41 32.71 -7.50
C THR A 186 -4.39 31.96 -6.16
N VAL A 187 -4.85 30.71 -6.15
CA VAL A 187 -4.94 29.87 -4.94
C VAL A 187 -4.08 28.62 -5.06
N VAL A 188 -3.96 28.05 -6.26
CA VAL A 188 -3.18 26.82 -6.48
C VAL A 188 -1.75 27.19 -6.87
N GLN A 189 -0.77 26.70 -6.09
CA GLN A 189 0.65 26.86 -6.39
C GLN A 189 1.13 25.83 -7.43
N SER A 190 0.69 24.58 -7.29
CA SER A 190 1.08 23.49 -8.18
C SER A 190 0.13 22.31 -8.02
N THR A 191 0.07 21.44 -9.04
CA THR A 191 -0.62 20.15 -8.95
C THR A 191 0.28 18.99 -9.37
N GLN A 192 0.00 17.80 -8.86
CA GLN A 192 0.67 16.57 -9.25
C GLN A 192 -0.27 15.38 -9.24
N ASN A 193 0.04 14.40 -10.08
CA ASN A 193 -0.72 13.16 -10.15
C ASN A 193 -0.44 12.28 -8.92
N ILE A 194 -1.47 11.64 -8.37
CA ILE A 194 -1.31 10.71 -7.25
C ILE A 194 -1.04 9.32 -7.81
N VAL A 195 0.23 8.93 -7.81
CA VAL A 195 0.66 7.58 -8.19
C VAL A 195 0.11 6.60 -7.17
N GLY A 196 -0.72 5.65 -7.62
CA GLY A 196 -1.14 4.57 -6.74
C GLY A 196 -0.02 3.54 -6.62
N GLY A 197 0.18 3.06 -5.38
CA GLY A 197 1.14 2.02 -5.08
C GLY A 197 0.46 0.66 -4.93
N ILE A 198 1.18 -0.40 -5.29
CA ILE A 198 0.96 -1.70 -4.66
C ILE A 198 1.69 -1.60 -3.32
N ALA A 199 0.97 -1.63 -2.20
CA ALA A 199 1.67 -1.83 -0.94
C ALA A 199 2.27 -3.24 -0.99
N LEU A 200 3.57 -3.36 -0.76
CA LEU A 200 4.18 -4.64 -0.45
C LEU A 200 3.45 -5.16 0.80
N SER A 201 2.54 -6.11 0.62
CA SER A 201 1.81 -6.69 1.74
C SER A 201 2.83 -7.45 2.58
N ASN A 202 3.19 -6.89 3.73
CA ASN A 202 3.66 -7.71 4.82
C ASN A 202 2.42 -8.40 5.38
N THR A 203 2.48 -9.72 5.50
CA THR A 203 1.54 -10.46 6.35
C THR A 203 1.46 -9.74 7.71
N PRO A 204 0.25 -9.52 8.27
CA PRO A 204 0.11 -8.88 9.57
C PRO A 204 1.09 -9.51 10.56
N PHE A 205 1.99 -8.72 11.14
CA PHE A 205 2.87 -9.20 12.18
C PHE A 205 2.04 -9.31 13.46
N GLU A 206 1.49 -10.50 13.70
CA GLU A 206 0.91 -10.86 14.99
C GLU A 206 2.01 -10.71 16.04
N ASN A 207 1.89 -9.73 16.93
CA ASN A 207 2.75 -9.66 18.10
C ASN A 207 2.48 -10.92 18.93
N THR A 208 3.38 -11.89 18.91
CA THR A 208 3.23 -13.11 19.72
C THR A 208 3.07 -12.69 21.19
N LYS A 209 2.01 -13.12 21.87
CA LYS A 209 1.78 -12.84 23.30
C LYS A 209 2.77 -13.54 24.23
N THR A 210 3.76 -14.24 23.68
CA THR A 210 4.77 -14.95 24.45
C THR A 210 5.85 -13.99 24.95
N ILE A 211 6.06 -13.98 26.26
CA ILE A 211 7.07 -13.17 26.94
C ILE A 211 8.17 -14.09 27.47
N ILE A 212 9.43 -13.79 27.16
CA ILE A 212 10.59 -14.49 27.71
C ILE A 212 11.33 -13.58 28.68
N SER A 213 11.47 -14.02 29.93
CA SER A 213 12.11 -13.24 30.99
C SER A 213 12.78 -14.11 32.06
N PRO A 214 13.89 -13.65 32.68
CA PRO A 214 14.66 -12.48 32.29
C PRO A 214 15.41 -12.71 30.96
N ASN A 215 15.71 -11.63 30.25
CA ASN A 215 16.59 -11.64 29.08
C ASN A 215 17.37 -10.32 29.04
N PRO A 216 18.67 -10.28 29.38
CA PRO A 216 19.57 -11.43 29.56
C PRO A 216 19.25 -12.36 30.75
N PHE A 217 19.69 -13.61 30.69
CA PHE A 217 19.51 -14.62 31.74
C PHE A 217 20.84 -15.21 32.21
N THR A 218 20.89 -15.63 33.49
CA THR A 218 22.10 -16.23 34.08
C THR A 218 22.05 -17.75 34.08
N ASN A 219 20.96 -18.38 34.55
CA ASN A 219 20.84 -19.85 34.59
C ASN A 219 19.65 -20.32 33.78
N ASN A 220 18.47 -19.81 34.13
CA ASN A 220 17.19 -20.20 33.54
C ASN A 220 16.43 -18.96 33.10
N PHE A 221 15.44 -19.17 32.24
CA PHE A 221 14.47 -18.15 31.85
C PHE A 221 13.06 -18.76 31.85
N ASN A 222 12.07 -17.90 32.03
CA ASN A 222 10.66 -18.24 31.98
C ASN A 222 10.08 -17.90 30.60
N ILE A 223 9.10 -18.69 30.18
CA ILE A 223 8.32 -18.47 28.97
C ILE A 223 6.86 -18.36 29.40
N GLN A 224 6.29 -17.16 29.33
CA GLN A 224 4.88 -16.93 29.59
C GLN A 224 4.15 -16.85 28.26
N THR A 225 3.12 -17.65 28.06
CA THR A 225 2.34 -17.70 26.82
C THR A 225 0.92 -18.18 27.11
N GLU A 226 -0.04 -17.75 26.29
CA GLU A 226 -1.43 -18.24 26.34
C GLU A 226 -1.60 -19.57 25.59
N GLU A 227 -0.68 -19.87 24.67
CA GLU A 227 -0.71 -21.05 23.80
C GLU A 227 0.14 -22.21 24.35
N LEU A 228 -0.31 -23.45 24.17
CA LEU A 228 0.46 -24.65 24.54
C LEU A 228 1.65 -24.83 23.59
N ILE A 229 2.83 -25.05 24.18
CA ILE A 229 4.07 -25.27 23.44
C ILE A 229 4.23 -26.76 23.17
N SER A 230 4.33 -27.13 21.91
CA SER A 230 4.56 -28.50 21.48
C SER A 230 6.05 -28.84 21.37
N ASN A 231 6.91 -27.85 21.05
CA ASN A 231 8.34 -28.10 20.87
C ASN A 231 9.23 -26.87 21.13
N TYR A 232 10.46 -27.13 21.60
CA TYR A 232 11.53 -26.15 21.79
C TYR A 232 12.76 -26.54 20.96
N LEU A 233 13.29 -25.57 20.22
CA LEU A 233 14.53 -25.67 19.46
C LEU A 233 15.45 -24.53 19.88
N LEU A 234 16.68 -24.83 20.30
CA LEU A 234 17.67 -23.81 20.63
C LEU A 234 18.84 -23.87 19.67
N PHE A 235 19.24 -22.73 19.14
CA PHE A 235 20.38 -22.57 18.25
C PHE A 235 21.41 -21.62 18.85
N ASP A 236 22.70 -21.86 18.58
CA ASP A 236 23.75 -20.88 18.84
C ASP A 236 23.80 -19.79 17.75
N ALA A 237 24.68 -18.80 17.95
CA ALA A 237 24.86 -17.68 17.00
C ALA A 237 25.36 -18.10 15.61
N THR A 238 25.85 -19.34 15.43
CA THR A 238 26.25 -19.88 14.12
C THR A 238 25.11 -20.59 13.40
N GLY A 239 23.95 -20.74 14.05
CA GLY A 239 22.80 -21.50 13.54
C GLY A 239 22.87 -23.00 13.84
N LYS A 240 23.85 -23.46 14.65
CA LYS A 240 23.92 -24.87 15.06
C LYS A 240 22.86 -25.16 16.11
N GLN A 241 22.06 -26.20 15.88
CA GLN A 241 21.07 -26.68 16.83
C GLN A 241 21.76 -27.32 18.05
N LEU A 242 21.41 -26.83 19.24
CA LEU A 242 21.91 -27.33 20.52
C LEU A 242 20.93 -28.31 21.18
N ILE A 243 19.63 -28.08 21.02
CA ILE A 243 18.58 -28.99 21.49
C ILE A 243 17.34 -28.93 20.60
N ASN A 244 16.63 -30.06 20.58
CA ASN A 244 15.26 -30.20 20.09
C ASN A 244 14.50 -31.04 21.12
N THR A 245 13.52 -30.45 21.81
CA THR A 245 12.86 -31.10 22.96
C THR A 245 11.43 -30.62 23.13
N THR A 246 10.54 -31.51 23.55
CA THR A 246 9.19 -31.18 24.01
C THR A 246 9.15 -30.82 25.51
N SER A 247 10.25 -31.05 26.23
CA SER A 247 10.36 -30.83 27.68
C SER A 247 11.05 -29.50 28.00
N LYS A 248 10.34 -28.61 28.71
CA LYS A 248 10.89 -27.37 29.25
C LYS A 248 12.00 -27.62 30.27
N GLU A 249 11.89 -28.66 31.09
CA GLU A 249 12.92 -29.02 32.06
C GLU A 249 14.26 -29.36 31.38
N LYS A 250 14.24 -30.12 30.29
CA LYS A 250 15.45 -30.41 29.50
C LYS A 250 16.06 -29.15 28.89
N LEU A 251 15.22 -28.22 28.43
CA LEU A 251 15.67 -26.91 27.94
C LEU A 251 16.35 -26.11 29.06
N ASP A 252 15.80 -26.10 30.27
CA ASP A 252 16.37 -25.40 31.43
C ASP A 252 17.71 -25.99 31.87
N ILE A 253 17.80 -27.32 31.93
CA ILE A 253 19.05 -28.02 32.23
C ILE A 253 20.13 -27.61 31.22
N LEU A 254 19.84 -27.65 29.91
CA LEU A 254 20.82 -27.21 28.91
C LEU A 254 21.15 -25.72 29.07
N SER A 255 20.14 -24.86 29.25
CA SER A 255 20.30 -23.40 29.34
C SER A 255 21.23 -22.97 30.47
N SER A 256 21.21 -23.71 31.58
CA SER A 256 22.11 -23.47 32.72
C SER A 256 23.59 -23.70 32.38
N HIS A 257 23.90 -24.60 31.43
CA HIS A 257 25.26 -24.96 31.03
C HIS A 257 25.77 -24.21 29.79
N LEU A 258 24.95 -23.33 29.19
CA LEU A 258 25.36 -22.53 28.05
C LEU A 258 26.48 -21.56 28.42
N HIS A 259 27.40 -21.34 27.50
CA HIS A 259 28.39 -20.26 27.63
C HIS A 259 27.73 -18.89 27.39
N GLN A 260 28.34 -17.84 27.92
CA GLN A 260 27.94 -16.46 27.65
C GLN A 260 27.84 -16.22 26.14
N GLY A 261 26.74 -15.62 25.68
CA GLY A 261 26.52 -15.44 24.25
C GLY A 261 25.06 -15.21 23.86
N ILE A 262 24.84 -15.17 22.55
CA ILE A 262 23.51 -15.00 21.94
C ILE A 262 23.03 -16.36 21.42
N TYR A 263 21.77 -16.65 21.68
CA TYR A 263 21.08 -17.86 21.23
C TYR A 263 19.74 -17.50 20.59
N VAL A 264 19.21 -18.40 19.77
CA VAL A 264 17.86 -18.27 19.20
C VAL A 264 17.02 -19.44 19.70
N LEU A 265 15.94 -19.14 20.41
CA LEU A 265 14.93 -20.11 20.79
C LEU A 265 13.79 -20.06 19.77
N ALA A 266 13.64 -21.13 19.00
CA ALA A 266 12.45 -21.37 18.19
C ALA A 266 11.45 -22.21 19.00
N VAL A 267 10.20 -21.76 19.03
CA VAL A 267 9.09 -22.39 19.75
C VAL A 267 8.01 -22.75 18.73
N THR A 268 7.55 -23.99 18.78
CA THR A 268 6.37 -24.44 18.02
C THR A 268 5.21 -24.63 18.97
N PHE A 269 4.06 -24.08 18.63
CA PHE A 269 2.82 -24.22 19.40
C PHE A 269 1.96 -25.36 18.88
N GLU A 270 1.05 -25.89 19.69
CA GLU A 270 0.12 -26.95 19.27
C GLU A 270 -0.82 -26.51 18.14
N ASN A 271 -1.10 -25.20 18.04
CA ASN A 271 -1.91 -24.61 16.97
C ASN A 271 -1.18 -24.54 15.60
N GLY A 272 0.07 -25.01 15.52
CA GLY A 272 0.90 -25.02 14.31
C GLY A 272 1.68 -23.74 14.04
N GLN A 273 1.51 -22.70 14.86
CA GLN A 273 2.31 -21.47 14.77
C GLN A 273 3.73 -21.70 15.28
N ASN A 274 4.66 -20.89 14.77
CA ASN A 274 6.06 -20.88 15.18
C ASN A 274 6.49 -19.47 15.58
N ALA A 275 7.35 -19.35 16.58
CA ALA A 275 7.93 -18.09 17.00
C ALA A 275 9.41 -18.21 17.33
N ASN A 276 10.18 -17.15 17.08
CA ASN A 276 11.62 -17.12 17.32
C ASN A 276 11.96 -15.99 18.31
N TYR A 277 12.75 -16.32 19.32
CA TYR A 277 13.17 -15.38 20.36
C TYR A 277 14.68 -15.36 20.48
N LYS A 278 15.26 -14.15 20.47
CA LYS A 278 16.66 -13.94 20.79
C LYS A 278 16.85 -14.03 22.30
N LEU A 279 17.77 -14.89 22.74
CA LEU A 279 18.19 -14.99 24.14
C LEU A 279 19.63 -14.50 24.30
N VAL A 280 19.93 -13.88 25.44
CA VAL A 280 21.27 -13.44 25.81
C VAL A 280 21.66 -14.11 27.13
N LYS A 281 22.64 -15.00 27.10
CA LYS A 281 23.25 -15.63 28.29
C LYS A 281 24.36 -14.72 28.81
N GLN A 282 24.35 -14.44 30.11
CA GLN A 282 25.43 -13.76 30.82
C GLN A 282 26.46 -14.73 31.37
#